data_AF-A0A0S8JTF7-F1
#
_entry.id   AF-A0A0S8JTF7-F1
#
_cell.length_a   1.000
_cell.length_b   1.000
_cell.length_c   1.000
_cell.angle_alpha   90.00
_cell.angle_beta   90.00
_cell.angle_gamma   90.00
#
_symmetry.space_group_name_H-M   'P 1'
#
loop_
_entity.id
_entity.type
_entity.pdbx_description
1 polymer ?
#
loop_
_entity_poly.entity_id
_entity_poly.type
_entity_poly.pdbx_seq_one_letter_code
_entity_poly.pdbx_strand_id
1 'polypeptide(L)'
;HPIAAALGRCQLQVLDKRNAEITAQVRRLNGRILDLPGLYEQGTRSDVERVYYAYNMLFIDEAEAGMSREACVKALRAEGVRATAYSYRLQHKCAIYKEYQWWHHLPTIPELPGSEQANQTAIKLPLFTSKVPELVDQYVKAFQKVWTHRKQLA
;
A
#
# COMPACT_ATOMS: atom_id res chain seq x y z
N HIS A 1 -16.43 -7.36 -27.55
CA HIS A 1 -17.57 -6.85 -26.76
C HIS A 1 -17.71 -5.33 -26.97
N PRO A 2 -18.58 -4.85 -27.87
CA PRO A 2 -18.64 -3.43 -28.28
C PRO A 2 -18.79 -2.42 -27.14
N ILE A 3 -19.61 -2.74 -26.13
CA ILE A 3 -19.80 -1.86 -24.96
C ILE A 3 -18.50 -1.70 -24.14
N ALA A 4 -17.72 -2.76 -24.00
CA ALA A 4 -16.47 -2.71 -23.22
C ALA A 4 -15.43 -1.84 -23.93
N ALA A 5 -15.40 -1.90 -25.27
CA ALA A 5 -14.54 -1.04 -26.08
C ALA A 5 -14.96 0.44 -25.98
N ALA A 6 -16.27 0.73 -26.03
CA ALA A 6 -16.78 2.09 -25.87
C ALA A 6 -16.46 2.66 -24.48
N LEU A 7 -16.68 1.88 -23.42
CA LEU A 7 -16.33 2.27 -22.05
C LEU A 7 -14.82 2.50 -21.91
N GLY A 8 -13.99 1.56 -22.39
CA GLY A 8 -12.54 1.66 -22.36
C GLY A 8 -12.05 2.94 -23.04
N ARG A 9 -12.58 3.27 -24.22
CA ARG A 9 -12.24 4.50 -24.94
C ARG A 9 -12.52 5.76 -24.11
N CYS A 10 -13.68 5.84 -23.46
CA CYS A 10 -14.02 6.98 -22.58
C CYS A 10 -13.13 7.04 -21.33
N GLN A 11 -12.79 5.90 -20.71
CA GLN A 11 -11.94 5.89 -19.52
C GLN A 11 -10.48 6.24 -19.83
N LEU A 12 -9.95 5.76 -20.97
CA LEU A 12 -8.58 6.05 -21.40
C LEU A 12 -8.33 7.54 -21.64
N GLN A 13 -9.33 8.28 -22.12
CA GLN A 13 -9.23 9.73 -22.34
C GLN A 13 -8.93 10.54 -21.07
N VAL A 14 -9.26 10.02 -19.89
CA VAL A 14 -9.10 10.71 -18.61
C VAL A 14 -8.11 10.01 -17.68
N LEU A 15 -7.45 8.94 -18.15
CA LEU A 15 -6.60 8.09 -17.32
C LEU A 15 -5.42 8.89 -16.73
N ASP A 16 -4.69 9.64 -17.56
CA ASP A 16 -3.52 10.40 -17.12
C ASP A 16 -3.88 11.45 -16.08
N LYS A 17 -4.98 12.19 -16.31
CA LYS A 17 -5.50 13.17 -15.35
C LYS A 17 -5.81 12.52 -14.00
N ARG A 18 -6.48 11.37 -14.00
CA ARG A 18 -6.85 10.65 -12.77
C ARG A 18 -5.64 10.10 -12.03
N ASN A 19 -4.68 9.54 -12.77
CA ASN A 19 -3.41 9.08 -12.19
C ASN A 19 -2.68 10.25 -11.54
N ALA A 20 -2.58 11.40 -12.19
CA ALA A 20 -1.96 12.60 -11.63
C ALA A 20 -2.69 13.10 -10.36
N GLU A 21 -4.03 13.10 -10.34
CA GLU A 21 -4.81 13.48 -9.16
C GLU A 21 -4.59 12.53 -7.98
N ILE A 22 -4.56 11.21 -8.22
CA ILE A 22 -4.27 10.20 -7.20
C ILE A 22 -2.84 10.35 -6.69
N THR A 23 -1.87 10.47 -7.59
CA THR A 23 -0.45 10.61 -7.23
C THR A 23 -0.22 11.88 -6.42
N ALA A 24 -0.83 13.01 -6.77
CA ALA A 24 -0.72 14.25 -6.01
C ALA A 24 -1.23 14.09 -4.56
N GLN A 25 -2.35 13.38 -4.38
CA GLN A 25 -2.92 13.11 -3.06
C GLN A 25 -2.03 12.18 -2.23
N VAL A 26 -1.49 11.12 -2.84
CA VAL A 26 -0.55 10.22 -2.16
C VAL A 26 0.74 10.96 -1.79
N ARG A 27 1.30 11.79 -2.69
CA ARG A 27 2.52 12.56 -2.42
C ARG A 27 2.31 13.58 -1.31
N ARG A 28 1.15 14.25 -1.25
CA ARG A 28 0.80 15.17 -0.16
C ARG A 28 0.77 14.46 1.20
N LEU A 29 0.23 13.25 1.26
CA LEU A 29 0.23 12.44 2.48
C LEU A 29 1.63 11.91 2.81
N ASN A 30 2.24 11.18 1.88
CA ASN A 30 3.52 10.50 2.08
C ASN A 30 4.65 11.48 2.39
N GLY A 31 4.71 12.63 1.72
CA GLY A 31 5.71 13.68 1.98
C GLY A 31 5.63 14.30 3.38
N ARG A 32 4.65 13.93 4.20
CA ARG A 32 4.49 14.38 5.60
C ARG A 32 4.67 13.27 6.62
N ILE A 33 4.45 12.01 6.23
CA ILE A 33 4.50 10.87 7.14
C ILE A 33 5.77 10.03 6.96
N LEU A 34 6.49 10.15 5.84
CA LEU A 34 7.74 9.41 5.62
C LEU A 34 8.93 9.92 6.44
N ASP A 35 8.79 11.08 7.10
CA ASP A 35 9.75 11.53 8.12
C ASP A 35 9.58 10.79 9.46
N LEU A 36 8.54 9.97 9.61
CA LEU A 36 8.29 9.20 10.81
C LEU A 36 9.22 7.98 10.86
N PRO A 37 9.94 7.75 11.97
CA PRO A 37 10.91 6.66 12.05
C PRO A 37 10.26 5.30 11.83
N GLY A 38 10.91 4.46 11.04
CA GLY A 38 10.43 3.13 10.68
C GLY A 38 9.27 3.09 9.70
N LEU A 39 8.84 4.20 9.08
CA LEU A 39 7.77 4.20 8.09
C LEU A 39 8.30 4.47 6.68
N TYR A 40 8.11 3.51 5.79
CA TYR A 40 8.66 3.52 4.44
C TYR A 40 7.57 3.37 3.37
N GLU A 41 7.80 3.94 2.19
CA GLU A 41 6.99 3.64 1.00
C GLU A 41 7.70 2.66 0.06
N GLN A 42 6.95 2.07 -0.87
CA GLN A 42 7.57 1.30 -1.96
C GLN A 42 8.49 2.20 -2.79
N GLY A 43 9.78 1.86 -2.81
CA GLY A 43 10.78 2.50 -3.66
C GLY A 43 10.46 2.31 -5.14
N THR A 44 10.83 3.30 -5.94
CA THR A 44 10.69 3.28 -7.40
C THR A 44 12.04 3.61 -8.02
N ARG A 45 12.36 3.01 -9.16
CA ARG A 45 13.56 3.40 -9.92
C ARG A 45 13.43 4.85 -10.39
N SER A 46 14.55 5.53 -10.60
CA SER A 46 14.59 6.93 -11.04
C SER A 46 13.97 7.16 -12.43
N ASP A 47 13.88 6.12 -13.26
CA ASP A 47 13.30 6.15 -14.61
C ASP A 47 11.84 5.66 -14.66
N VAL A 48 11.20 5.45 -13.50
CA VAL A 48 9.83 4.92 -13.42
C VAL A 48 8.90 5.90 -12.71
N GLU A 49 7.79 6.23 -13.36
CA GLU A 49 6.67 6.91 -12.70
C GLU A 49 5.73 5.90 -12.07
N ARG A 50 5.51 6.02 -10.76
CA ARG A 50 4.60 5.15 -10.02
C ARG A 50 3.16 5.62 -10.19
N VAL A 51 2.32 4.72 -10.71
CA VAL A 51 0.85 4.83 -10.64
C VAL A 51 0.30 3.94 -9.52
N TYR A 52 -0.88 4.27 -9.02
CA TYR A 52 -1.52 3.56 -7.92
C TYR A 52 -2.81 2.88 -8.39
N TYR A 53 -2.83 1.56 -8.31
CA TYR A 53 -3.99 0.78 -8.76
C TYR A 53 -5.14 0.80 -7.75
N ALA A 54 -4.87 0.41 -6.49
CA ALA A 54 -5.94 0.23 -5.49
C ALA A 54 -5.63 0.86 -4.12
N TYR A 55 -4.37 0.93 -3.72
CA TYR A 55 -3.98 1.33 -2.37
C TYR A 55 -2.70 2.15 -2.35
N ASN A 56 -2.55 2.99 -1.31
CA ASN A 56 -1.26 3.53 -0.92
C ASN A 56 -0.61 2.52 0.05
N MET A 57 0.43 1.85 -0.44
CA MET A 57 1.15 0.80 0.30
C MET A 57 2.39 1.40 0.97
N LEU A 58 2.45 1.19 2.28
CA LEU A 58 3.58 1.54 3.16
C LEU A 58 4.13 0.25 3.80
N PHE A 59 5.32 0.35 4.38
CA PHE A 59 5.94 -0.69 5.20
C PHE A 59 6.40 -0.10 6.52
N ILE A 60 6.33 -0.91 7.58
CA ILE A 60 6.84 -0.54 8.89
C ILE A 60 8.05 -1.40 9.26
N ASP A 61 9.11 -0.75 9.73
CA ASP A 61 10.17 -1.36 10.53
C ASP A 61 9.79 -1.18 12.01
N GLU A 62 9.45 -2.27 12.69
CA GLU A 62 8.94 -2.23 14.06
C GLU A 62 10.01 -1.78 15.07
N ALA A 63 11.28 -2.06 14.81
CA ALA A 63 12.38 -1.70 15.70
C ALA A 63 12.62 -0.18 15.65
N GLU A 64 12.64 0.40 14.46
CA GLU A 64 12.79 1.85 14.28
C GLU A 64 11.53 2.61 14.70
N ALA A 65 10.35 2.07 14.40
CA ALA A 65 9.09 2.64 14.83
C ALA A 65 8.92 2.53 16.36
N GLY A 66 9.51 1.52 17.01
CA GLY A 66 9.35 1.28 18.44
C GLY A 66 7.94 0.84 18.83
N MET A 67 7.23 0.17 17.92
CA MET A 67 5.92 -0.46 18.11
C MET A 67 5.68 -1.51 17.03
N SER A 68 4.86 -2.53 17.33
CA SER A 68 4.50 -3.53 16.33
C SER A 68 3.58 -2.95 15.24
N ARG A 69 3.55 -3.58 14.06
CA ARG A 69 2.64 -3.23 12.97
C ARG A 69 1.19 -3.31 13.42
N GLU A 70 0.83 -4.32 14.19
CA GLU A 70 -0.52 -4.52 14.70
C GLU A 70 -0.93 -3.40 15.67
N ALA A 71 -0.03 -2.98 16.56
CA ALA A 71 -0.26 -1.85 17.47
C ALA A 71 -0.39 -0.53 16.69
N CYS A 72 0.48 -0.29 15.71
CA CYS A 72 0.42 0.86 14.81
C CYS A 72 -0.94 0.93 14.09
N VAL A 73 -1.36 -0.15 13.42
CA VAL A 73 -2.63 -0.20 12.68
C VAL A 73 -3.82 -0.02 13.62
N LYS A 74 -3.80 -0.62 14.81
CA LYS A 74 -4.85 -0.46 15.82
C LYS A 74 -4.97 1.00 16.27
N ALA A 75 -3.86 1.65 16.58
CA ALA A 75 -3.83 3.05 17.01
C ALA A 75 -4.28 4.00 15.90
N LEU A 76 -3.80 3.80 14.66
CA LEU A 76 -4.23 4.59 13.50
C LEU A 76 -5.74 4.48 13.27
N ARG A 77 -6.31 3.27 13.39
CA ARG A 77 -7.77 3.06 13.30
C ARG A 77 -8.54 3.80 14.40
N ALA A 78 -8.03 3.82 15.63
CA ALA A 78 -8.64 4.56 16.73
C ALA A 78 -8.68 6.08 16.47
N GLU A 79 -7.71 6.60 15.70
CA GLU A 79 -7.68 8.00 15.23
C GLU A 79 -8.47 8.23 13.93
N GLY A 80 -9.23 7.24 13.44
CA GLY A 80 -10.08 7.37 12.25
C GLY A 80 -9.39 7.09 10.91
N VAL A 81 -8.13 6.64 10.91
CA VAL A 81 -7.41 6.25 9.69
C VAL A 81 -7.86 4.86 9.25
N ARG A 82 -8.22 4.70 7.97
CA ARG A 82 -8.52 3.39 7.36
C ARG A 82 -7.23 2.62 7.04
N ALA A 83 -6.45 2.29 8.06
CA ALA A 83 -5.24 1.48 7.95
C ALA A 83 -5.54 -0.02 8.02
N THR A 84 -4.76 -0.85 7.35
CA THR A 84 -4.84 -2.31 7.46
C THR A 84 -3.44 -2.90 7.46
N ALA A 85 -3.15 -3.78 8.42
CA ALA A 85 -2.02 -4.70 8.36
C ALA A 85 -2.28 -5.65 7.19
N TYR A 86 -1.64 -5.37 6.06
CA TYR A 86 -1.97 -6.03 4.80
C TYR A 86 -1.09 -7.23 4.58
N SER A 87 -1.73 -8.33 4.22
CA SER A 87 -1.08 -9.51 3.69
C SER A 87 -1.96 -10.09 2.59
N TYR A 88 -1.34 -10.84 1.69
CA TYR A 88 -2.04 -11.59 0.66
C TYR A 88 -1.49 -13.01 0.59
N ARG A 89 -2.31 -13.93 0.08
CA ARG A 89 -1.86 -15.30 -0.17
C ARG A 89 -0.77 -15.24 -1.24
N LEU A 90 0.45 -15.61 -0.86
CA LEU A 90 1.56 -15.68 -1.81
C LEU A 90 1.23 -16.71 -2.88
N GLN A 91 1.33 -16.31 -4.14
CA GLN A 91 0.92 -17.10 -5.30
C GLN A 91 1.56 -18.49 -5.27
N HIS A 92 2.87 -18.57 -5.04
CA HIS A 92 3.60 -19.84 -4.99
C HIS A 92 3.16 -20.81 -3.88
N LYS A 93 2.36 -20.35 -2.90
CA LYS A 93 1.73 -21.19 -1.86
C LYS A 93 0.32 -21.64 -2.22
N CYS A 94 -0.23 -21.21 -3.36
CA CYS A 94 -1.50 -21.70 -3.88
C CYS A 94 -1.35 -23.14 -4.39
N ALA A 95 -2.41 -23.95 -4.23
CA ALA A 95 -2.38 -25.37 -4.58
C ALA A 95 -2.08 -25.61 -6.07
N ILE A 96 -2.57 -24.71 -6.94
CA ILE A 96 -2.32 -24.76 -8.39
C ILE A 96 -0.83 -24.86 -8.75
N TYR A 97 0.07 -24.29 -7.94
CA TYR A 97 1.53 -24.36 -8.20
C TYR A 97 2.18 -25.68 -7.79
N LYS A 98 1.39 -26.65 -7.31
CA LYS A 98 1.81 -28.02 -6.97
C LYS A 98 1.06 -29.09 -7.78
N GLU A 99 0.09 -28.67 -8.59
CA GLU A 99 -0.86 -29.54 -9.30
C GLU A 99 -0.42 -29.74 -10.76
N TYR A 100 0.45 -30.71 -11.00
CA TYR A 100 1.04 -31.00 -12.32
C TYR A 100 0.02 -31.12 -13.46
N GLN A 101 -1.20 -31.60 -13.18
CA GLN A 101 -2.24 -31.79 -14.19
C GLN A 101 -2.69 -30.49 -14.89
N TRP A 102 -2.47 -29.33 -14.26
CA TRP A 102 -2.85 -28.02 -14.82
C TRP A 102 -1.71 -27.32 -15.55
N TRP A 103 -0.53 -27.94 -15.63
CA TRP A 103 0.65 -27.33 -16.22
C TRP A 103 1.24 -28.21 -17.31
N HIS A 104 1.42 -27.62 -18.51
CA HIS A 104 2.30 -28.22 -19.51
C HIS A 104 3.77 -28.23 -19.05
N HIS A 105 4.17 -27.20 -18.30
CA HIS A 105 5.48 -27.07 -17.66
C HIS A 105 5.31 -26.47 -16.26
N LEU A 106 5.56 -27.26 -15.22
CA LEU A 106 5.46 -26.76 -13.84
C LEU A 106 6.62 -25.79 -13.57
N PRO A 107 6.35 -24.59 -13.02
CA PRO A 107 7.42 -23.65 -12.69
C PRO A 107 8.28 -24.18 -11.55
N THR A 108 9.60 -24.05 -11.68
CA THR A 108 10.52 -24.18 -10.55
C THR A 108 10.46 -22.91 -9.72
N ILE A 109 10.03 -23.02 -8.47
CA ILE A 109 9.81 -21.88 -7.59
C ILE A 109 11.03 -21.76 -6.65
N PRO A 110 11.77 -20.63 -6.69
CA PRO A 110 12.86 -20.40 -5.74
C PRO A 110 12.31 -19.99 -4.37
N GLU A 111 13.21 -19.86 -3.39
CA GLU A 111 12.88 -19.19 -2.14
C GLU A 111 12.58 -17.70 -2.39
N LEU A 112 11.51 -17.19 -1.79
CA LEU A 112 11.00 -15.83 -2.03
C LEU A 112 10.85 -15.04 -0.71
N PRO A 113 11.92 -14.86 0.09
CA PRO A 113 11.84 -14.24 1.42
C PRO A 113 11.29 -12.81 1.40
N GLY A 114 11.57 -12.04 0.33
CA GLY A 114 11.02 -10.69 0.17
C GLY A 114 9.48 -10.64 0.09
N SER A 115 8.85 -11.73 -0.37
CA SER A 115 7.38 -11.83 -0.40
C SER A 115 6.80 -12.00 1.00
N GLU A 116 7.46 -12.78 1.86
CA GLU A 116 7.10 -12.92 3.27
C GLU A 116 7.32 -11.62 4.02
N GLN A 117 8.48 -11.00 3.82
CA GLN A 117 8.83 -9.73 4.45
C GLN A 117 7.79 -8.65 4.12
N ALA A 118 7.37 -8.55 2.85
CA ALA A 118 6.32 -7.62 2.45
C ALA A 118 5.00 -7.91 3.19
N ASN A 119 4.61 -9.18 3.31
CA ASN A 119 3.41 -9.59 4.06
C ASN A 119 3.51 -9.35 5.56
N GLN A 120 4.71 -9.35 6.14
CA GLN A 120 4.95 -9.11 7.56
C GLN A 120 4.95 -7.61 7.91
N THR A 121 5.33 -6.74 6.97
CA THR A 121 5.58 -5.32 7.25
C THR A 121 4.57 -4.37 6.60
N ALA A 122 3.77 -4.84 5.63
CA ALA A 122 2.90 -3.95 4.85
C ALA A 122 1.74 -3.34 5.65
N ILE A 123 1.57 -2.03 5.49
CA ILE A 123 0.41 -1.26 5.92
C ILE A 123 -0.27 -0.67 4.68
N LYS A 124 -1.56 -0.90 4.55
CA LYS A 124 -2.39 -0.45 3.44
C LYS A 124 -3.26 0.72 3.85
N LEU A 125 -3.21 1.81 3.08
CA LEU A 125 -4.11 2.96 3.17
C LEU A 125 -5.01 3.05 1.93
N PRO A 126 -6.20 3.69 2.04
CA PRO A 126 -7.04 3.96 0.88
C PRO A 126 -6.34 4.91 -0.10
N LEU A 127 -6.68 4.79 -1.39
CA LEU A 127 -6.43 5.86 -2.35
C LEU A 127 -7.58 6.87 -2.31
N PHE A 128 -7.22 8.14 -2.38
CA PHE A 128 -8.18 9.22 -2.61
C PHE A 128 -8.19 9.55 -4.09
N THR A 129 -9.29 9.21 -4.77
CA THR A 129 -9.47 9.41 -6.21
C THR A 129 -10.01 10.80 -6.57
N SER A 130 -10.21 11.65 -5.56
CA SER A 130 -10.58 13.05 -5.68
C SER A 130 -9.81 13.89 -4.68
N LYS A 131 -9.82 15.21 -4.89
CA LYS A 131 -9.18 16.17 -3.98
C LYS A 131 -9.95 16.24 -2.66
N VAL A 132 -9.29 15.83 -1.58
CA VAL A 132 -9.78 15.80 -0.19
C VAL A 132 -8.68 16.28 0.77
N PRO A 133 -8.20 17.53 0.62
CA PRO A 133 -7.03 18.00 1.34
C PRO A 133 -7.21 17.98 2.87
N GLU A 134 -8.41 18.25 3.37
CA GLU A 134 -8.72 18.23 4.80
C GLU A 134 -8.60 16.80 5.37
N LEU A 135 -9.05 15.79 4.61
CA LEU A 135 -8.93 14.38 5.02
C LEU A 135 -7.47 13.91 4.99
N VAL A 136 -6.68 14.36 4.01
CA VAL A 136 -5.24 14.10 3.98
C VAL A 136 -4.57 14.70 5.22
N ASP A 137 -4.90 15.94 5.58
CA ASP A 137 -4.33 16.60 6.75
C ASP A 137 -4.77 15.92 8.06
N GLN A 138 -6.00 15.41 8.13
CA GLN A 138 -6.46 14.58 9.26
C GLN A 138 -5.63 13.28 9.38
N TYR A 139 -5.35 12.60 8.26
CA TYR A 139 -4.51 11.40 8.26
C TYR A 139 -3.10 11.74 8.73
N VAL A 140 -2.49 12.82 8.23
CA VAL A 140 -1.17 13.28 8.69
C VAL A 140 -1.16 13.51 10.21
N LYS A 141 -2.16 14.24 10.75
CA LYS A 141 -2.25 14.49 12.20
C LYS A 141 -2.39 13.21 13.02
N ALA A 142 -3.19 12.26 12.54
CA ALA A 142 -3.36 10.96 13.18
C ALA A 142 -2.04 10.17 13.22
N PHE A 143 -1.32 10.09 12.10
CA PHE A 143 -0.01 9.46 12.03
C PHE A 143 0.98 10.11 13.00
N GLN A 144 1.08 11.44 12.99
CA GLN A 144 1.95 12.19 13.88
C GLN A 144 1.61 11.92 15.36
N LYS A 145 0.32 11.92 15.72
CA LYS A 145 -0.13 11.64 17.10
C LYS A 145 0.23 10.23 17.54
N VAL A 146 0.00 9.22 16.69
CA VAL A 146 0.37 7.82 16.98
C VAL A 146 1.88 7.71 17.19
N TRP A 147 2.69 8.33 16.32
CA TRP A 147 4.14 8.32 16.48
C TRP A 147 4.64 9.09 17.71
N THR A 148 3.97 10.17 18.13
CA THR A 148 4.30 10.86 19.39
C THR A 148 4.13 9.92 20.59
N HIS A 149 3.11 9.05 20.57
CA HIS A 149 2.77 8.17 21.69
C HIS A 149 3.23 6.72 21.52
N ARG A 150 4.00 6.40 20.47
CA ARG A 150 4.36 5.02 20.08
C ARG A 150 4.98 4.17 21.18
N LYS A 151 5.77 4.78 22.08
CA LYS A 151 6.39 4.07 23.22
C LYS A 151 5.37 3.54 24.24
N GLN A 152 4.15 4.07 24.25
CA GLN A 152 3.06 3.59 25.12
C GLN A 152 2.26 2.46 24.45
N LEU A 153 2.56 2.15 23.18
CA LEU A 153 1.90 1.13 22.37
C LEU A 153 2.75 -0.14 22.21
N ALA A 154 3.98 -0.13 22.72
CA ALA A 154 4.95 -1.23 22.67
C ALA A 154 4.60 -2.34 23.66
#